data_AF-A0A1X4HTP3-F1
#
_entry.id   AF-A0A1X4HTP3-F1
#
_cell.length_a   1.000
_cell.length_b   1.000
_cell.length_c   1.000
_cell.angle_alpha   90.00
_cell.angle_beta   90.00
_cell.angle_gamma   90.00
#
_symmetry.space_group_name_H-M   'P 1'
#
loop_
_entity.id
_entity.type
_entity.pdbx_description
1 polymer ?
#
loop_
_entity_poly.entity_id
_entity_poly.type
_entity_poly.pdbx_seq_one_letter_code
_entity_poly.pdbx_strand_id
1 'polypeptide(L)'
;MPDAESDRTTGSAPWPLTGAQSGIWLAQQIEPDSSVHTLAFVLELRGAVDPGRLAASARRAVEEAEALHVRVTADRDEPRQTVVRTPVDVPVLDFRGETDPDRAAAAWMDADRDRPADLAGGPLFAQAVLRLTDDHVLWYQRYHHIVVDGMGAALIARRAGELYTAGEQAP
;
A
#
# COMPACT_ATOMS: atom_id res chain seq x y z
N MET A 1 -4.98 -44.05 -19.53
CA MET A 1 -4.02 -42.96 -19.78
C MET A 1 -4.61 -42.06 -20.82
N PRO A 2 -5.12 -40.90 -20.40
CA PRO A 2 -4.96 -39.69 -21.20
C PRO A 2 -4.39 -38.55 -20.36
N ASP A 3 -3.28 -38.01 -20.84
CA ASP A 3 -2.93 -36.59 -20.96
C ASP A 3 -3.20 -35.68 -19.77
N ALA A 4 -2.22 -35.66 -18.86
CA ALA A 4 -2.00 -34.60 -17.90
C ALA A 4 -1.33 -33.39 -18.59
N GLU A 5 -2.14 -32.56 -19.24
CA GLU A 5 -1.75 -31.19 -19.57
C GLU A 5 -2.89 -30.26 -19.16
N SER A 6 -2.84 -29.77 -17.93
CA SER A 6 -3.57 -28.57 -17.53
C SER A 6 -2.80 -27.86 -16.43
N ASP A 7 -2.28 -26.69 -16.83
CA ASP A 7 -2.21 -25.48 -16.03
C ASP A 7 -1.11 -25.41 -14.94
N ARG A 8 0.11 -25.15 -15.39
CA ARG A 8 1.15 -24.52 -14.56
C ARG A 8 0.86 -23.01 -14.45
N THR A 9 -0.19 -22.65 -13.73
CA THR A 9 -0.28 -21.33 -13.11
C THR A 9 0.59 -21.36 -11.85
N THR A 10 1.81 -20.81 -11.96
CA THR A 10 2.79 -20.71 -10.86
C THR A 10 2.26 -19.83 -9.72
N GLY A 11 1.49 -20.42 -8.80
CA GLY A 11 1.31 -19.93 -7.45
C GLY A 11 2.31 -20.65 -6.55
N SER A 12 3.23 -19.92 -5.92
CA SER A 12 4.06 -20.52 -4.87
C SER A 12 3.16 -21.10 -3.77
N ALA A 13 3.56 -22.23 -3.20
CA ALA A 13 2.84 -22.81 -2.07
C ALA A 13 2.77 -21.80 -0.90
N PRO A 14 1.63 -21.69 -0.19
CA PRO A 14 1.49 -20.73 0.90
C PRO A 14 2.53 -20.94 2.01
N TRP A 15 3.21 -19.87 2.40
CA TRP A 15 4.24 -19.90 3.44
C TRP A 15 3.65 -19.69 4.83
N PRO A 16 4.27 -20.23 5.89
CA PRO A 16 3.91 -19.85 7.25
C PRO A 16 4.17 -18.36 7.48
N LEU A 17 3.41 -17.75 8.38
CA LEU A 17 3.71 -16.41 8.88
C LEU A 17 5.05 -16.40 9.65
N THR A 18 5.76 -15.28 9.60
CA THR A 18 6.88 -15.03 10.52
C THR A 18 6.36 -14.84 11.95
N GLY A 19 7.22 -15.00 12.96
CA GLY A 19 6.80 -14.81 14.37
C GLY A 19 6.17 -13.44 14.65
N ALA A 20 6.69 -12.38 14.03
CA ALA A 20 6.11 -11.04 14.12
C ALA A 20 4.73 -10.94 13.45
N GLN A 21 4.59 -11.51 12.24
CA GLN A 21 3.31 -11.55 11.54
C GLN A 21 2.25 -12.36 12.32
N SER A 22 2.62 -13.49 12.93
CA SER A 22 1.71 -14.30 13.74
C SER A 22 1.17 -13.54 14.96
N GLY A 23 2.02 -12.73 15.62
CA GLY A 23 1.58 -11.89 16.74
C GLY A 23 0.56 -10.84 16.31
N ILE A 24 0.82 -10.15 15.19
CA ILE A 24 -0.11 -9.16 14.61
C ILE A 24 -1.41 -9.84 14.17
N TRP A 25 -1.32 -10.99 13.50
CA TRP A 25 -2.50 -11.73 13.04
C TRP A 25 -3.39 -12.15 14.21
N LEU A 26 -2.81 -12.71 15.28
CA LEU A 26 -3.56 -13.11 16.47
C LEU A 26 -4.24 -11.90 17.14
N ALA A 27 -3.53 -10.77 17.25
CA ALA A 27 -4.11 -9.54 17.79
C ALA A 27 -5.28 -9.03 16.92
N GLN A 28 -5.16 -9.07 15.59
CA GLN A 28 -6.25 -8.75 14.67
C GLN A 28 -7.45 -9.69 14.81
N GLN A 29 -7.25 -10.99 15.13
CA GLN A 29 -8.37 -11.92 15.34
C GLN A 29 -9.21 -11.58 16.59
N ILE A 30 -8.64 -10.89 17.59
CA ILE A 30 -9.35 -10.48 18.81
C ILE A 30 -10.31 -9.32 18.52
N GLU A 31 -9.86 -8.36 17.71
CA GLU A 31 -10.67 -7.21 17.27
C GLU A 31 -10.59 -7.03 15.74
N PRO A 32 -11.34 -7.82 14.96
CA PRO A 32 -11.21 -7.85 13.49
C PRO A 32 -11.46 -6.51 12.80
N ASP A 33 -12.32 -5.67 13.38
CA ASP A 33 -12.68 -4.35 12.85
C ASP A 33 -11.73 -3.23 13.32
N SER A 34 -10.72 -3.55 14.13
CA SER A 34 -9.78 -2.56 14.65
C SER A 34 -8.75 -2.14 13.60
N SER A 35 -8.50 -0.83 13.51
CA SER A 35 -7.44 -0.25 12.67
C SER A 35 -6.11 -0.08 13.40
N VAL A 36 -5.95 -0.64 14.62
CA VAL A 36 -4.75 -0.48 15.46
C VAL A 36 -3.45 -0.95 14.80
N HIS A 37 -3.56 -1.86 13.84
CA HIS A 37 -2.43 -2.37 13.04
C HIS A 37 -2.26 -1.65 11.70
N THR A 38 -2.93 -0.52 11.49
CA THR A 38 -2.70 0.35 10.35
C THR A 38 -1.54 1.30 10.62
N LEU A 39 -0.60 1.34 9.69
CA LEU A 39 0.44 2.36 9.61
C LEU A 39 0.05 3.38 8.53
N ALA A 40 0.11 4.66 8.86
CA ALA A 40 -0.12 5.74 7.90
C ALA A 40 1.04 6.74 7.94
N PHE A 41 1.54 7.12 6.77
CA PHE A 41 2.60 8.09 6.57
C PHE A 41 2.17 9.12 5.53
N VAL A 42 2.58 10.37 5.72
CA VAL A 42 2.33 11.46 4.79
C VAL A 42 3.66 12.16 4.51
N LEU A 43 4.06 12.22 3.23
CA LEU A 43 5.15 13.09 2.80
C LEU A 43 4.54 14.39 2.29
N GLU A 44 4.92 15.49 2.92
CA GLU A 44 4.58 16.84 2.45
C GLU A 44 5.65 17.31 1.47
N LEU A 45 5.22 17.66 0.26
CA LEU A 45 6.10 18.10 -0.82
C LEU A 45 5.67 19.50 -1.27
N ARG A 46 6.60 20.45 -1.20
CA ARG A 46 6.40 21.84 -1.60
C ARG A 46 7.29 22.21 -2.79
N GLY A 47 6.76 23.02 -3.69
CA GLY A 47 7.40 23.45 -4.93
C GLY A 47 6.88 22.72 -6.16
N ALA A 48 7.67 22.74 -7.24
CA ALA A 48 7.30 22.18 -8.54
C ALA A 48 7.37 20.64 -8.54
N VAL A 49 6.31 20.00 -8.03
CA VAL A 49 6.13 18.55 -8.06
C VAL A 49 5.06 18.22 -9.10
N ASP A 50 5.37 17.31 -10.02
CA ASP A 50 4.38 16.77 -10.94
C ASP A 50 3.60 15.65 -10.23
N PRO A 51 2.30 15.85 -9.92
CA PRO A 51 1.51 14.88 -9.15
C PRO A 51 1.32 13.56 -9.90
N GLY A 52 1.22 13.62 -11.25
CA GLY A 52 1.03 12.43 -12.08
C GLY A 52 2.29 11.59 -12.14
N ARG A 53 3.46 12.23 -12.27
CA ARG A 53 4.76 11.54 -12.21
C ARG A 53 5.05 10.97 -10.82
N LEU A 54 4.67 11.67 -9.76
CA LEU A 54 4.78 11.17 -8.39
C LEU A 54 3.91 9.92 -8.20
N ALA A 55 2.64 9.99 -8.61
CA ALA A 55 1.72 8.85 -8.56
C ALA A 55 2.25 7.64 -9.36
N ALA A 56 2.76 7.87 -10.58
CA ALA A 56 3.34 6.80 -11.40
C ALA A 56 4.59 6.17 -10.77
N SER A 57 5.42 6.97 -10.11
CA SER A 57 6.65 6.50 -9.44
C SER A 57 6.33 5.72 -8.17
N ALA A 58 5.38 6.21 -7.36
CA ALA A 58 4.86 5.50 -6.20
C ALA A 58 4.22 4.16 -6.59
N ARG A 59 3.38 4.16 -7.64
CA ARG A 59 2.77 2.93 -8.18
C ARG A 59 3.83 1.88 -8.50
N ARG A 60 4.87 2.27 -9.24
CA ARG A 60 5.95 1.36 -9.63
C ARG A 60 6.77 0.87 -8.43
N ALA A 61 7.06 1.73 -7.46
CA ALA A 61 7.73 1.32 -6.23
C ALA A 61 6.92 0.26 -5.45
N VAL A 62 5.60 0.43 -5.37
CA VAL A 62 4.68 -0.53 -4.76
C VAL A 62 4.58 -1.83 -5.56
N GLU A 63 4.55 -1.77 -6.90
CA GLU A 63 4.60 -2.96 -7.77
C GLU A 63 5.89 -3.79 -7.58
N GLU A 64 7.01 -3.11 -7.32
CA GLU A 64 8.32 -3.74 -7.07
C GLU A 64 8.41 -4.37 -5.66
N ALA A 65 7.65 -3.84 -4.68
CA ALA A 65 7.67 -4.31 -3.29
C ALA A 65 6.77 -5.52 -3.05
N GLU A 66 7.29 -6.73 -3.27
CA GLU A 66 6.54 -8.00 -3.18
C GLU A 66 5.76 -8.19 -1.86
N ALA A 67 6.31 -7.73 -0.73
CA ALA A 67 5.66 -7.84 0.58
C ALA A 67 4.27 -7.17 0.63
N LEU A 68 4.05 -6.09 -0.12
CA LEU A 68 2.76 -5.39 -0.19
C LEU A 68 1.67 -6.17 -0.92
N HIS A 69 2.06 -7.22 -1.66
CA HIS A 69 1.15 -8.08 -2.41
C HIS A 69 0.83 -9.37 -1.65
N VAL A 70 1.18 -9.46 -0.37
CA VAL A 70 0.85 -10.60 0.48
C VAL A 70 -0.62 -10.55 0.92
N ARG A 71 -1.27 -11.72 0.88
CA ARG A 71 -2.54 -11.99 1.55
C ARG A 71 -2.33 -13.04 2.63
N VAL A 72 -3.08 -12.94 3.71
CA VAL A 72 -3.05 -13.89 4.84
C VAL A 72 -4.39 -14.59 4.94
N THR A 73 -4.36 -15.91 4.76
CA THR A 73 -5.54 -16.78 4.86
C THR A 73 -5.30 -17.82 5.93
N ALA A 74 -6.32 -18.16 6.72
CA ALA A 74 -6.27 -19.28 7.65
C ALA A 74 -7.07 -20.45 7.10
N ASP A 75 -6.45 -21.63 7.01
CA ASP A 75 -7.13 -22.91 6.89
C ASP A 75 -6.86 -23.70 8.17
N ARG A 76 -7.91 -24.21 8.82
CA ARG A 76 -7.83 -25.00 10.08
C ARG A 76 -6.95 -24.35 11.17
N ASP A 77 -7.10 -23.05 11.38
CA ASP A 77 -6.37 -22.23 12.38
C ASP A 77 -4.86 -22.08 12.17
N GLU A 78 -4.31 -22.49 11.02
CA GLU A 78 -2.92 -22.21 10.66
C GLU A 78 -2.85 -21.07 9.63
N PRO A 79 -2.48 -19.83 10.02
CA PRO A 79 -2.42 -18.72 9.09
C PRO A 79 -1.22 -18.88 8.15
N ARG A 80 -1.48 -18.69 6.86
CA ARG A 80 -0.48 -18.74 5.80
C ARG A 80 -0.53 -17.50 4.95
N GLN A 81 0.62 -17.13 4.41
CA GLN A 81 0.78 -16.00 3.50
C GLN A 81 1.01 -16.47 2.07
N THR A 82 0.41 -15.75 1.13
CA THR A 82 0.59 -15.97 -0.31
C THR A 82 0.75 -14.62 -1.01
N VAL A 83 1.67 -14.53 -1.96
CA VAL A 83 1.83 -13.34 -2.81
C VAL A 83 0.77 -13.38 -3.91
N VAL A 84 -0.10 -12.38 -3.96
CA VAL A 84 -1.11 -12.18 -4.99
C VAL A 84 -0.99 -10.76 -5.53
N ARG A 85 -0.34 -10.63 -6.69
CA ARG A 85 -0.17 -9.34 -7.36
C ARG A 85 -1.49 -8.89 -7.96
N THR A 86 -1.98 -7.73 -7.52
CA THR A 86 -3.14 -7.04 -8.10
C THR A 86 -2.70 -5.74 -8.77
N PRO A 87 -3.49 -5.19 -9.71
CA PRO A 87 -3.24 -3.85 -10.22
C PRO A 87 -3.09 -2.85 -9.07
N VAL A 88 -2.03 -2.04 -9.13
CA VAL A 88 -1.75 -1.01 -8.13
C VAL A 88 -2.34 0.30 -8.64
N ASP A 89 -3.23 0.90 -7.85
CA ASP A 89 -3.75 2.24 -8.11
C ASP A 89 -3.13 3.26 -7.15
N VAL A 90 -2.83 4.44 -7.67
CA VAL A 90 -2.35 5.60 -6.91
C VAL A 90 -3.07 6.83 -7.45
N PRO A 91 -4.28 7.13 -6.97
CA PRO A 91 -5.06 8.27 -7.46
C PRO A 91 -4.39 9.60 -7.14
N VAL A 92 -4.53 10.54 -8.06
CA VAL A 92 -4.28 11.96 -7.82
C VAL A 92 -5.61 12.62 -7.46
N LEU A 93 -5.76 13.06 -6.23
CA LEU A 93 -6.94 13.70 -5.70
C LEU A 93 -6.71 15.21 -5.63
N ASP A 94 -7.64 16.00 -6.17
CA ASP A 94 -7.51 17.45 -6.25
C ASP A 94 -8.41 18.14 -5.22
N PHE A 95 -7.81 18.71 -4.18
CA PHE A 95 -8.51 19.42 -3.11
C PHE A 95 -8.46 20.94 -3.28
N ARG A 96 -7.82 21.46 -4.33
CA ARG A 96 -7.66 22.91 -4.55
C ARG A 96 -8.99 23.67 -4.67
N GLY A 97 -10.07 22.97 -5.00
CA GLY A 97 -11.43 23.53 -5.08
C GLY A 97 -12.19 23.57 -3.75
N GLU A 98 -11.63 22.98 -2.69
CA GLU A 98 -12.26 22.97 -1.37
C GLU A 98 -12.14 24.33 -0.67
N THR A 99 -13.08 24.61 0.23
CA THR A 99 -13.02 25.85 1.05
C THR A 99 -11.80 25.86 1.98
N ASP A 100 -11.39 24.68 2.44
CA ASP A 100 -10.21 24.44 3.27
C ASP A 100 -9.55 23.13 2.78
N PRO A 101 -8.63 23.22 1.78
CA PRO A 101 -8.00 22.05 1.18
C PRO A 101 -7.26 21.16 2.18
N ASP A 102 -6.54 21.76 3.14
CA ASP A 102 -5.80 21.03 4.17
C ASP A 102 -6.73 20.21 5.06
N ARG A 103 -7.83 20.82 5.54
CA ARG A 103 -8.81 20.12 6.36
C ARG A 103 -9.54 19.01 5.60
N ALA A 104 -9.90 19.26 4.34
CA ALA A 104 -10.57 18.26 3.51
C ALA A 104 -9.66 17.06 3.23
N ALA A 105 -8.38 17.31 2.93
CA ALA A 105 -7.38 16.27 2.75
C ALA A 105 -7.13 15.46 4.03
N ALA A 106 -7.03 16.13 5.20
CA ALA A 106 -6.89 15.46 6.49
C ALA A 106 -8.08 14.54 6.79
N ALA A 107 -9.31 15.03 6.58
CA ALA A 107 -10.52 14.23 6.77
C ALA A 107 -10.56 13.00 5.84
N TRP A 108 -10.10 13.14 4.60
CA TRP A 108 -9.99 12.02 3.67
C TRP A 108 -8.97 10.98 4.15
N MET A 109 -7.80 11.42 4.61
CA MET A 109 -6.73 10.54 5.11
C MET A 109 -7.13 9.81 6.39
N ASP A 110 -7.81 10.49 7.31
CA ASP A 110 -8.36 9.89 8.54
C ASP A 110 -9.40 8.82 8.18
N ALA A 111 -10.32 9.14 7.27
CA ALA A 111 -11.37 8.21 6.84
C ALA A 111 -10.80 6.97 6.12
N ASP A 112 -9.67 7.06 5.41
CA ASP A 112 -8.99 5.89 4.84
C ASP A 112 -8.18 5.11 5.88
N ARG A 113 -7.47 5.80 6.79
CA ARG A 113 -6.70 5.19 7.88
C ARG A 113 -7.58 4.29 8.76
N ASP A 114 -8.78 4.76 9.07
CA ASP A 114 -9.67 4.10 10.02
C ASP A 114 -10.48 2.96 9.38
N ARG A 115 -10.27 2.65 8.10
CA ARG A 115 -10.89 1.50 7.45
C ARG A 115 -10.31 0.18 7.98
N PRO A 116 -11.16 -0.78 8.40
CA PRO A 116 -10.70 -2.13 8.70
C PRO A 116 -10.00 -2.77 7.50
N ALA A 117 -8.99 -3.59 7.76
CA ALA A 117 -8.25 -4.30 6.73
C ALA A 117 -8.76 -5.73 6.57
N ASP A 118 -9.12 -6.11 5.34
CA ASP A 118 -9.37 -7.51 4.98
C ASP A 118 -8.04 -8.19 4.61
N LEU A 119 -7.47 -8.95 5.56
CA LEU A 119 -6.21 -9.67 5.39
C LEU A 119 -6.24 -10.74 4.29
N ALA A 120 -7.43 -11.26 3.97
CA ALA A 120 -7.59 -12.37 3.04
C ALA A 120 -7.89 -11.90 1.60
N GLY A 121 -8.62 -10.81 1.44
CA GLY A 121 -9.13 -10.35 0.13
C GLY A 121 -8.59 -9.00 -0.36
N GLY A 122 -8.22 -8.09 0.54
CA GLY A 122 -7.89 -6.71 0.18
C GLY A 122 -6.41 -6.50 -0.17
N PRO A 123 -6.07 -5.44 -0.92
CA PRO A 123 -4.73 -4.90 -0.84
C PRO A 123 -4.48 -4.42 0.59
N LEU A 124 -3.32 -4.80 1.15
CA LEU A 124 -2.91 -4.42 2.50
C LEU A 124 -2.21 -3.06 2.55
N PHE A 125 -2.53 -2.21 1.58
CA PHE A 125 -2.02 -0.87 1.45
C PHE A 125 -3.03 0.02 0.72
N ALA A 126 -2.87 1.33 0.86
CA ALA A 126 -3.47 2.33 0.01
C ALA A 126 -2.47 3.48 -0.20
N GLN A 127 -2.55 4.15 -1.35
CA GLN A 127 -1.66 5.23 -1.75
C GLN A 127 -2.49 6.32 -2.38
N ALA A 128 -2.14 7.58 -2.17
CA ALA A 128 -2.77 8.69 -2.89
C ALA A 128 -1.84 9.90 -2.96
N VAL A 129 -1.95 10.68 -4.03
CA VAL A 129 -1.32 12.00 -4.13
C VAL A 129 -2.42 13.05 -4.03
N LEU A 130 -2.41 13.85 -2.97
CA LEU A 130 -3.43 14.86 -2.69
C LEU A 130 -2.85 16.23 -3.04
N ARG A 131 -3.48 16.95 -3.97
CA ARG A 131 -3.08 18.30 -4.39
C ARG A 131 -3.83 19.34 -3.56
N LEU A 132 -3.09 20.15 -2.80
CA LEU A 132 -3.65 21.20 -1.95
C LEU A 132 -3.58 22.57 -2.63
N THR A 133 -2.48 22.83 -3.35
CA THR A 133 -2.27 24.00 -4.22
C THR A 133 -1.52 23.57 -5.49
N ASP A 134 -1.12 24.52 -6.33
CA ASP A 134 -0.27 24.25 -7.50
C ASP A 134 1.16 23.81 -7.12
N ASP A 135 1.62 24.17 -5.92
CA ASP A 135 2.97 23.96 -5.42
C ASP A 135 3.00 23.20 -4.07
N HIS A 136 1.88 22.59 -3.67
CA HIS A 136 1.77 21.86 -2.42
C HIS A 136 0.99 20.56 -2.64
N VAL A 137 1.68 19.44 -2.47
CA VAL A 137 1.09 18.10 -2.57
C VAL A 137 1.45 17.25 -1.36
N LEU A 138 0.51 16.42 -0.94
CA LEU A 138 0.73 15.37 0.06
C LEU A 138 0.77 14.02 -0.64
N TRP A 139 1.80 13.22 -0.35
CA TRP A 139 1.79 11.81 -0.69
C TRP A 139 1.41 10.98 0.53
N TYR A 140 0.17 10.49 0.51
CA TYR A 140 -0.39 9.62 1.53
C TYR A 140 -0.05 8.15 1.25
N GLN A 141 0.37 7.45 2.29
CA GLN A 141 0.70 6.04 2.28
C GLN A 141 0.07 5.36 3.49
N ARG A 142 -0.80 4.39 3.26
CA ARG A 142 -1.35 3.50 4.28
C ARG A 142 -0.89 2.08 4.04
N TYR A 143 -0.59 1.37 5.12
CA TYR A 143 -0.22 -0.03 5.09
C TYR A 143 -0.82 -0.76 6.28
N HIS A 144 -1.07 -2.05 6.14
CA HIS A 144 -1.25 -2.93 7.29
C HIS A 144 0.12 -3.36 7.82
N HIS A 145 0.32 -3.30 9.13
CA HIS A 145 1.61 -3.55 9.76
C HIS A 145 2.11 -5.00 9.54
N ILE A 146 1.22 -5.93 9.20
CA ILE A 146 1.57 -7.32 8.88
C ILE A 146 2.43 -7.46 7.60
N VAL A 147 2.39 -6.49 6.68
CA VAL A 147 3.16 -6.52 5.42
C VAL A 147 4.32 -5.55 5.38
N VAL A 148 4.33 -4.55 6.26
CA VAL A 148 5.39 -3.54 6.28
C VAL A 148 5.57 -2.97 7.68
N ASP A 149 6.80 -2.56 7.98
CA ASP A 149 7.12 -1.72 9.13
C ASP A 149 7.55 -0.32 8.68
N GLY A 150 7.94 0.54 9.63
CA GLY A 150 8.40 1.89 9.30
C GLY A 150 9.65 1.93 8.40
N MET A 151 10.54 0.94 8.50
CA MET A 151 11.74 0.89 7.66
C MET A 151 11.40 0.47 6.23
N GLY A 152 10.51 -0.51 6.07
CA GLY A 152 9.97 -0.91 4.77
C GLY A 152 9.25 0.24 4.08
N ALA A 153 8.41 0.99 4.81
CA ALA A 153 7.75 2.19 4.29
C ALA A 153 8.77 3.24 3.81
N ALA A 154 9.85 3.47 4.56
CA ALA A 154 10.91 4.38 4.15
C ALA A 154 11.67 3.91 2.88
N LEU A 155 11.89 2.61 2.72
CA LEU A 155 12.52 2.04 1.52
C LEU A 155 11.61 2.19 0.28
N ILE A 156 10.31 1.99 0.43
CA ILE A 156 9.32 2.23 -0.64
C ILE A 156 9.32 3.72 -1.02
N ALA A 157 9.30 4.62 -0.03
CA ALA A 157 9.37 6.07 -0.26
C ALA A 157 10.63 6.49 -1.02
N ARG A 158 11.80 5.97 -0.58
CA ARG A 158 13.08 6.20 -1.25
C ARG A 158 13.06 5.70 -2.70
N ARG A 159 12.52 4.49 -2.93
CA ARG A 159 12.44 3.90 -4.26
C ARG A 159 11.56 4.71 -5.20
N ALA A 160 10.42 5.20 -4.72
CA ALA A 160 9.56 6.10 -5.50
C ALA A 160 10.28 7.41 -5.85
N GLY A 161 11.06 7.97 -4.92
CA GLY A 161 11.90 9.14 -5.17
C GLY A 161 12.95 8.90 -6.27
N GLU A 162 13.66 7.78 -6.23
CA GLU A 162 14.62 7.38 -7.27
C GLU A 162 13.96 7.29 -8.66
N LEU A 163 12.79 6.65 -8.72
CA LEU A 163 12.01 6.51 -9.96
C LEU A 163 11.51 7.85 -10.49
N TYR A 164 11.07 8.73 -9.59
CA TYR A 164 10.63 10.08 -9.92
C TYR A 164 11.78 10.88 -10.53
N THR A 165 12.95 10.94 -9.88
CA THR A 165 14.12 11.67 -10.39
C THR A 165 14.65 11.08 -11.70
N ALA A 166 14.67 9.75 -11.85
CA ALA A 166 15.12 9.12 -13.10
C ALA A 166 14.22 9.48 -14.30
N GLY A 167 12.92 9.66 -14.06
CA GLY A 167 11.99 10.14 -15.09
C GLY A 167 12.21 11.59 -15.54
N GLU A 168 13.00 12.39 -14.81
CA GLU A 168 13.42 13.74 -15.23
C GLU A 168 14.58 13.71 -16.23
N GLN A 169 15.26 12.56 -16.34
CA GLN A 169 16.49 12.38 -17.12
C GLN A 169 16.25 11.64 -18.44
N ALA A 170 15.00 11.34 -18.81
CA ALA A 170 14.69 10.80 -20.13
C ALA A 170 14.91 11.90 -21.20
N PRO A 171 15.69 11.64 -22.26
CA PRO A 171 16.13 12.65 -23.23
C PRO A 171 15.00 13.28 -24.05
#